data_AF-H1XY24-F1
#
_entry.id   AF-H1XY24-F1
#
_cell.length_a   1.000
_cell.length_b   1.000
_cell.length_c   1.000
_cell.angle_alpha   90.00
_cell.angle_beta   90.00
_cell.angle_gamma   90.00
#
_symmetry.space_group_name_H-M   'P 1'
#
loop_
_entity.id
_entity.type
_entity.pdbx_description
1 polymer ?
#
loop_
_entity_poly.entity_id
_entity_poly.type
_entity_poly.pdbx_seq_one_letter_code
_entity_poly.pdbx_strand_id
1 'polypeptide(L)'
;MTEADLQKISTELVQELTGKKKVQVSACFYKSKALNHKIKLDRGTIHIRIAEGLRHAPETIIRALIKILVLKLHRYKVDRNLYKIYREYVDTHSQLLSPQKVYQPSKSYQAEGKVFNLNALFDQLNEEFFQNKLQKPLLGWSLRKSYHRLAFYSAKKNLLVVSRIFDAKKVPQEVVKFLLYHEMLHIAIPVVKVNGRRRIHPPAFKQREKQFPQYEAVQKWIEKNINRL
;
A
#
# COMPACT_ATOMS: atom_id res chain seq x y z
N MET A 1 24.75 7.09 13.62
CA MET A 1 25.12 8.33 12.93
C MET A 1 24.57 9.54 13.70
N THR A 2 25.39 10.58 13.91
CA THR A 2 24.96 11.83 14.57
C THR A 2 24.25 12.76 13.58
N GLU A 3 23.65 13.86 14.05
CA GLU A 3 23.13 14.90 13.13
C GLU A 3 24.26 15.57 12.34
N ALA A 4 25.42 15.78 12.97
CA ALA A 4 26.59 16.38 12.32
C ALA A 4 27.10 15.50 11.16
N ASP A 5 27.14 14.18 11.36
CA ASP A 5 27.51 13.23 10.30
C ASP A 5 26.51 13.28 9.14
N LEU A 6 25.20 13.30 9.44
CA LEU A 6 24.16 13.39 8.42
C LEU A 6 24.28 14.69 7.61
N GLN A 7 24.51 15.81 8.30
CA GLN A 7 24.71 17.12 7.68
C GLN A 7 25.95 17.11 6.77
N LYS A 8 27.06 16.54 7.23
CA LYS A 8 28.30 16.41 6.46
C LYS A 8 28.10 15.59 5.18
N ILE A 9 27.58 14.37 5.31
CA ILE A 9 27.33 13.46 4.18
C ILE A 9 26.34 14.09 3.19
N SER A 10 25.28 14.73 3.68
CA SER A 10 24.30 15.39 2.81
C SER A 10 24.90 16.54 2.01
N THR A 11 25.76 17.33 2.65
CA THR A 11 26.45 18.45 1.99
C THR A 11 27.41 17.95 0.92
N GLU A 12 28.25 16.97 1.26
CA GLU A 12 29.19 16.32 0.34
C GLU A 12 28.48 15.78 -0.92
N LEU A 13 27.43 14.98 -0.73
CA LEU A 13 26.70 14.36 -1.83
C LEU A 13 25.92 15.35 -2.70
N VAL A 14 25.37 16.41 -2.11
CA VAL A 14 24.70 17.47 -2.87
C VAL A 14 25.71 18.20 -3.74
N GLN A 15 26.88 18.54 -3.20
CA GLN A 15 27.94 19.22 -3.96
C GLN A 15 28.46 18.33 -5.10
N GLU A 16 28.72 17.05 -4.83
CA GLU A 16 29.12 16.04 -5.82
C GLU A 16 28.10 15.96 -6.97
N LEU A 17 26.82 15.78 -6.66
CA LEU A 17 25.78 15.52 -7.66
C LEU A 17 25.31 16.77 -8.43
N THR A 18 25.44 17.96 -7.83
CA THR A 18 25.00 19.21 -8.48
C THR A 18 26.16 19.98 -9.13
N GLY A 19 27.41 19.62 -8.83
CA GLY A 19 28.61 20.37 -9.26
C GLY A 19 28.76 21.75 -8.61
N LYS A 20 27.87 22.12 -7.67
CA LYS A 20 27.84 23.45 -7.05
C LYS A 20 28.57 23.42 -5.71
N LYS A 21 29.70 24.12 -5.61
CA LYS A 21 30.52 24.18 -4.37
C LYS A 21 29.85 24.94 -3.20
N LYS A 22 28.90 25.84 -3.47
CA LYS A 22 28.22 26.66 -2.45
C LYS A 22 26.71 26.41 -2.42
N VAL A 23 26.28 25.17 -2.20
CA VAL A 23 24.87 24.84 -1.96
C VAL A 23 24.60 24.84 -0.46
N GLN A 24 23.54 25.54 -0.04
CA GLN A 24 23.06 25.47 1.33
C GLN A 24 22.25 24.17 1.50
N VAL A 25 22.66 23.36 2.48
CA VAL A 25 22.02 22.08 2.81
C VAL A 25 21.68 22.10 4.29
N SER A 26 20.50 21.62 4.64
CA SER A 26 20.07 21.39 6.02
C SER A 26 19.53 19.96 6.11
N ALA A 27 20.22 19.10 6.86
CA ALA A 27 19.85 17.71 7.01
C ALA A 27 19.70 17.35 8.50
N CYS A 28 18.55 16.77 8.86
CA CYS A 28 18.27 16.37 10.24
C CYS A 28 17.45 15.09 10.33
N PHE A 29 17.46 14.50 11.52
CA PHE A 29 16.55 13.42 11.84
C PHE A 29 15.23 13.94 12.42
N TYR A 30 14.15 13.18 12.26
CA TYR A 30 12.88 13.51 12.89
C TYR A 30 12.12 12.27 13.37
N LYS A 31 11.38 12.42 14.46
CA LYS A 31 10.55 11.36 15.03
C LYS A 31 9.47 10.94 14.03
N SER A 32 9.43 9.65 13.70
CA SER A 32 8.44 9.03 12.83
C SER A 32 8.27 7.56 13.21
N LYS A 33 7.03 7.05 13.14
CA LYS A 33 6.71 5.63 13.37
C LYS A 33 7.09 4.72 12.19
N ALA A 34 7.42 5.30 11.05
CA ALA A 34 7.85 4.61 9.83
C ALA A 34 9.16 5.20 9.32
N LEU A 35 9.85 4.46 8.44
CA LEU A 35 11.12 4.84 7.79
C LEU A 35 10.92 5.89 6.68
N ASN A 36 10.23 6.97 7.00
CA ASN A 36 9.87 8.04 6.09
C ASN A 36 11.04 9.01 5.83
N HIS A 37 11.03 9.67 4.69
CA HIS A 37 12.00 10.70 4.32
C HIS A 37 11.32 11.84 3.57
N LYS A 38 11.90 13.04 3.63
CA LYS A 38 11.43 14.22 2.90
C LYS A 38 12.62 14.99 2.34
N ILE A 39 12.45 15.57 1.16
CA ILE A 39 13.38 16.53 0.57
C ILE A 39 12.59 17.70 -0.02
N LYS A 40 13.07 18.93 0.15
CA LYS A 40 12.54 20.12 -0.52
C LYS A 40 13.65 21.12 -0.84
N LEU A 41 13.48 21.89 -1.91
CA LEU A 41 14.25 23.10 -2.17
C LEU A 41 13.42 24.30 -1.74
N ASP A 42 13.95 25.12 -0.84
CA ASP A 42 13.25 26.27 -0.29
C ASP A 42 14.24 27.43 -0.14
N ARG A 43 13.95 28.57 -0.78
CA ARG A 43 14.81 29.77 -0.79
C ARG A 43 16.31 29.50 -1.04
N GLY A 44 16.62 28.55 -1.94
CA GLY A 44 18.00 28.19 -2.28
C GLY A 44 18.65 27.15 -1.36
N THR A 45 17.94 26.70 -0.32
CA THR A 45 18.41 25.68 0.63
C THR A 45 17.73 24.34 0.37
N ILE A 46 18.53 23.27 0.28
CA ILE A 46 18.04 21.90 0.19
C ILE A 46 17.84 21.35 1.61
N HIS A 47 16.58 21.11 1.97
CA HIS A 47 16.23 20.52 3.26
C HIS A 47 15.97 19.03 3.11
N ILE A 48 16.74 18.21 3.82
CA ILE A 48 16.62 16.75 3.87
C ILE A 48 16.19 16.36 5.29
N ARG A 49 15.10 15.60 5.40
CA ARG A 49 14.61 15.09 6.70
C ARG A 49 14.48 13.59 6.62
N ILE A 50 15.17 12.88 7.51
CA ILE A 50 15.20 11.42 7.54
C ILE A 50 14.58 10.93 8.86
N ALA A 51 13.74 9.89 8.81
CA ALA A 51 13.16 9.33 10.01
C ALA A 51 14.24 8.82 10.98
N GLU A 52 14.03 9.06 12.27
CA GLU A 52 14.90 8.64 13.37
C GLU A 52 15.26 7.15 13.31
N GLY A 53 14.35 6.30 12.85
CA GLY A 53 14.58 4.86 12.69
C GLY A 53 15.69 4.49 11.70
N LEU A 54 16.20 5.43 10.90
CA LEU A 54 17.36 5.25 10.02
C LEU A 54 18.68 5.71 10.67
N ARG A 55 18.68 6.22 11.91
CA ARG A 55 19.89 6.74 12.57
C ARG A 55 21.01 5.70 12.69
N HIS A 56 20.63 4.44 12.85
CA HIS A 56 21.54 3.30 12.99
C HIS A 56 21.71 2.52 11.68
N ALA A 57 21.18 3.04 10.56
CA ALA A 57 21.42 2.43 9.26
C ALA A 57 22.91 2.53 8.89
N PRO A 58 23.48 1.52 8.22
CA PRO A 58 24.82 1.61 7.67
C PRO A 58 24.96 2.86 6.79
N GLU A 59 26.14 3.49 6.82
CA GLU A 59 26.39 4.72 6.07
C GLU A 59 26.10 4.55 4.57
N THR A 60 26.40 3.38 4.01
CA THR A 60 26.10 3.01 2.62
C THR A 60 24.62 3.19 2.27
N ILE A 61 23.71 2.87 3.20
CA ILE A 61 22.26 3.01 3.05
C ILE A 61 21.85 4.48 3.10
N ILE A 62 22.41 5.26 4.03
CA ILE A 62 22.17 6.70 4.15
C ILE A 62 22.64 7.42 2.89
N ARG A 63 23.86 7.13 2.42
CA ARG A 63 24.42 7.68 1.19
C ARG A 63 23.53 7.34 -0.01
N ALA A 64 23.09 6.09 -0.14
CA ALA A 64 22.18 5.68 -1.20
C ALA A 64 20.85 6.46 -1.15
N LEU A 65 20.24 6.60 0.04
CA LEU A 65 19.02 7.39 0.23
C LEU A 65 19.23 8.85 -0.19
N ILE A 66 20.28 9.51 0.28
CA ILE A 66 20.56 10.91 -0.06
C ILE A 66 20.75 11.08 -1.56
N LYS A 67 21.55 10.20 -2.21
CA LYS A 67 21.74 10.22 -3.67
C LYS A 67 20.40 10.11 -4.41
N ILE A 68 19.53 9.18 -4.00
CA ILE A 68 18.17 9.04 -4.56
C ILE A 68 17.39 10.35 -4.40
N LEU A 69 17.38 10.96 -3.21
CA LEU A 69 16.59 12.17 -2.93
C LEU A 69 17.05 13.35 -3.77
N VAL A 70 18.36 13.60 -3.83
CA VAL A 70 18.94 14.72 -4.57
C VAL A 70 18.70 14.56 -6.08
N LEU A 71 18.95 13.38 -6.63
CA LEU A 71 18.68 13.12 -8.05
C LEU A 71 17.20 13.31 -8.39
N LYS A 72 16.28 12.88 -7.51
CA LYS A 72 14.83 13.12 -7.70
C LYS A 72 14.46 14.60 -7.62
N LEU A 73 15.05 15.35 -6.70
CA LEU A 73 14.81 16.79 -6.58
C LEU A 73 15.17 17.52 -7.88
N HIS A 74 16.27 17.10 -8.53
CA HIS A 74 16.74 17.63 -9.80
C HIS A 74 16.13 16.95 -11.04
N ARG A 75 15.19 16.01 -10.87
CA ARG A 75 14.55 15.23 -11.94
C ARG A 75 15.53 14.43 -12.82
N TYR A 76 16.68 14.05 -12.26
CA TYR A 76 17.65 13.19 -12.94
C TYR A 76 17.28 11.71 -12.82
N LYS A 77 17.79 10.91 -13.76
CA LYS A 77 17.63 9.45 -13.74
C LYS A 77 18.40 8.88 -12.54
N VAL A 78 17.71 8.10 -11.73
CA VAL A 78 18.29 7.42 -10.57
C VAL A 78 18.67 6.00 -10.95
N ASP A 79 19.88 5.58 -10.59
CA ASP A 79 20.33 4.20 -10.75
C ASP A 79 19.41 3.23 -9.99
N ARG A 80 19.03 2.13 -10.66
CA ARG A 80 18.22 1.06 -10.09
C ARG A 80 18.92 0.37 -8.92
N ASN A 81 20.25 0.29 -8.92
CA ASN A 81 21.01 -0.33 -7.84
C ASN A 81 20.89 0.46 -6.53
N LEU A 82 20.85 1.79 -6.58
CA LEU A 82 20.61 2.63 -5.40
C LEU A 82 19.24 2.32 -4.77
N TYR A 83 18.21 2.21 -5.61
CA TYR A 83 16.87 1.82 -5.13
C TYR A 83 16.85 0.42 -4.54
N LYS A 84 17.57 -0.53 -5.15
CA LYS A 84 17.62 -1.91 -4.69
C LYS A 84 18.21 -1.98 -3.27
N ILE A 85 19.41 -1.43 -3.08
CA ILE A 85 20.12 -1.43 -1.79
C ILE A 85 19.29 -0.75 -0.69
N TYR A 86 18.77 0.45 -0.95
CA TYR A 86 17.96 1.17 0.02
C TYR A 86 16.66 0.43 0.36
N ARG A 87 15.98 -0.13 -0.65
CA ARG A 87 14.71 -0.84 -0.46
C ARG A 87 14.90 -2.17 0.27
N GLU A 88 15.95 -2.93 -0.02
CA GLU A 88 16.28 -4.16 0.72
C GLU A 88 16.49 -3.87 2.21
N TYR A 89 17.23 -2.81 2.54
CA TYR A 89 17.39 -2.39 3.92
C TYR A 89 16.04 -2.03 4.58
N VAL A 90 15.23 -1.20 3.92
CA VAL A 90 13.92 -0.78 4.45
C VAL A 90 12.97 -1.98 4.59
N ASP A 91 12.93 -2.89 3.62
CA ASP A 91 12.04 -4.07 3.66
C ASP A 91 12.40 -4.98 4.85
N THR A 92 13.68 -5.17 5.16
CA THR A 92 14.14 -5.95 6.31
C THR A 92 13.89 -5.22 7.63
N HIS A 93 14.21 -3.93 7.72
CA HIS A 93 14.18 -3.18 8.99
C HIS A 93 12.79 -2.61 9.32
N SER A 94 11.93 -2.38 8.34
CA SER A 94 10.53 -2.00 8.58
C SER A 94 9.73 -3.13 9.23
N GLN A 95 10.09 -4.39 8.97
CA GLN A 95 9.52 -5.56 9.65
C GLN A 95 9.94 -5.63 11.13
N LEU A 96 11.13 -5.10 11.48
CA LEU A 96 11.63 -5.03 12.85
C LEU A 96 11.03 -3.86 13.64
N LEU A 97 10.82 -2.71 13.00
CA LEU A 97 10.22 -1.51 13.63
C LEU A 97 8.71 -1.63 13.85
N SER A 98 8.09 -2.57 13.16
CA SER A 98 6.73 -3.00 13.41
C SER A 98 6.75 -4.51 13.37
N PRO A 99 7.11 -5.21 14.48
CA PRO A 99 6.75 -6.63 14.58
C PRO A 99 5.29 -6.68 14.20
N GLN A 100 4.93 -7.55 13.24
CA GLN A 100 3.58 -7.62 12.72
C GLN A 100 2.63 -7.95 13.88
N LYS A 101 2.19 -6.93 14.63
CA LYS A 101 1.10 -7.07 15.58
C LYS A 101 -0.08 -7.44 14.72
N VAL A 102 -0.48 -8.70 14.79
CA VAL A 102 -1.75 -9.17 14.27
C VAL A 102 -2.80 -8.39 15.04
N TYR A 103 -3.33 -7.34 14.42
CA TYR A 103 -4.39 -6.56 15.04
C TYR A 103 -5.66 -7.35 14.88
N GLN A 104 -6.25 -7.76 16.00
CA GLN A 104 -7.59 -8.32 15.97
C GLN A 104 -8.55 -7.29 15.35
N PRO A 105 -9.34 -7.68 14.34
CA PRO A 105 -10.41 -6.83 13.84
C PRO A 105 -11.34 -6.36 14.97
N SER A 106 -11.93 -5.18 14.83
CA SER A 106 -12.96 -4.75 15.79
C SER A 106 -14.13 -5.74 15.78
N LYS A 107 -14.67 -6.09 16.96
CA LYS A 107 -15.91 -6.87 17.10
C LYS A 107 -17.12 -6.21 16.41
N SER A 108 -17.01 -4.92 16.05
CA SER A 108 -18.05 -4.19 15.32
C SER A 108 -18.19 -4.58 13.85
N TYR A 109 -17.21 -5.28 13.25
CA TYR A 109 -17.36 -5.80 11.89
C TYR A 109 -18.26 -7.02 11.92
N GLN A 110 -19.39 -6.94 11.21
CA GLN A 110 -20.39 -7.99 11.14
C GLN A 110 -20.64 -8.35 9.67
N ALA A 111 -20.60 -9.64 9.37
CA ALA A 111 -20.82 -10.18 8.02
C ALA A 111 -22.30 -10.15 7.64
N GLU A 112 -23.19 -10.21 8.63
CA GLU A 112 -24.62 -10.06 8.44
C GLU A 112 -24.97 -8.59 8.21
N GLY A 113 -25.46 -8.30 7.01
CA GLY A 113 -26.03 -7.01 6.64
C GLY A 113 -27.53 -6.98 6.84
N LYS A 114 -28.15 -5.86 6.46
CA LYS A 114 -29.60 -5.68 6.40
C LYS A 114 -30.24 -6.51 5.29
N VAL A 115 -29.51 -6.74 4.20
CA VAL A 115 -30.03 -7.40 2.98
C VAL A 115 -29.20 -8.63 2.62
N PHE A 116 -27.88 -8.55 2.74
CA PHE A 116 -26.99 -9.64 2.33
C PHE A 116 -26.15 -10.17 3.50
N ASN A 117 -25.91 -11.48 3.50
CA ASN A 117 -24.99 -12.14 4.42
C ASN A 117 -23.67 -12.46 3.69
N LEU A 118 -22.60 -11.77 4.07
CA LEU A 118 -21.29 -11.94 3.43
C LEU A 118 -20.68 -13.33 3.66
N ASN A 119 -20.99 -14.01 4.78
CA ASN A 119 -20.49 -15.37 5.01
C ASN A 119 -21.05 -16.34 3.96
N ALA A 120 -22.37 -16.28 3.73
CA ALA A 120 -23.03 -17.15 2.77
C ALA A 120 -22.53 -16.90 1.33
N LEU A 121 -22.39 -15.63 0.95
CA LEU A 121 -21.86 -15.27 -0.37
C LEU A 121 -20.38 -15.68 -0.54
N PHE A 122 -19.57 -15.56 0.52
CA PHE A 122 -18.18 -16.04 0.47
C PHE A 122 -18.10 -17.54 0.25
N ASP A 123 -18.92 -18.33 0.97
CA ASP A 123 -18.91 -19.79 0.85
C ASP A 123 -19.27 -20.24 -0.57
N GLN A 124 -20.33 -19.65 -1.15
CA GLN A 124 -20.71 -19.91 -2.54
C GLN A 124 -19.56 -19.61 -3.51
N LEU A 125 -18.92 -18.44 -3.37
CA LEU A 125 -17.82 -18.05 -4.24
C LEU A 125 -16.58 -18.93 -4.04
N ASN A 126 -16.32 -19.38 -2.80
CA ASN A 126 -15.17 -20.21 -2.47
C ASN A 126 -15.31 -21.60 -3.09
N GLU A 127 -16.53 -22.14 -3.06
CA GLU A 127 -16.88 -23.38 -3.75
C GLU A 127 -16.72 -23.22 -5.27
N GLU A 128 -17.38 -22.22 -5.86
CA GLU A 128 -17.47 -22.03 -7.32
C GLU A 128 -16.11 -21.70 -7.97
N PHE A 129 -15.33 -20.79 -7.40
CA PHE A 129 -14.12 -20.26 -8.06
C PHE A 129 -12.81 -20.77 -7.46
N PHE A 130 -12.85 -21.30 -6.23
CA PHE A 130 -11.64 -21.62 -5.48
C PHE A 130 -11.61 -23.06 -4.95
N GLN A 131 -12.60 -23.89 -5.31
CA GLN A 131 -12.67 -25.29 -4.89
C GLN A 131 -12.55 -25.46 -3.36
N ASN A 132 -13.13 -24.52 -2.61
CA ASN A 132 -13.06 -24.44 -1.15
C ASN A 132 -11.64 -24.33 -0.57
N LYS A 133 -10.64 -23.90 -1.35
CA LYS A 133 -9.24 -23.80 -0.91
C LYS A 133 -8.92 -22.52 -0.13
N LEU A 134 -9.77 -21.48 -0.19
CA LEU A 134 -9.52 -20.27 0.58
C LEU A 134 -9.97 -20.45 2.02
N GLN A 135 -9.07 -20.15 2.95
CA GLN A 135 -9.43 -19.96 4.35
C GLN A 135 -10.26 -18.68 4.48
N LYS A 136 -11.45 -18.80 5.07
CA LYS A 136 -12.36 -17.67 5.26
C LYS A 136 -11.75 -16.65 6.24
N PRO A 137 -11.53 -15.39 5.82
CA PRO A 137 -11.14 -14.32 6.74
C PRO A 137 -12.32 -13.88 7.60
N LEU A 138 -12.10 -13.00 8.58
CA LEU A 138 -13.23 -12.27 9.15
C LEU A 138 -13.88 -11.42 8.06
N LEU A 139 -15.19 -11.52 7.92
CA LEU A 139 -15.98 -10.76 6.95
C LEU A 139 -16.77 -9.67 7.67
N GLY A 140 -16.91 -8.50 7.03
CA GLY A 140 -17.77 -7.48 7.59
C GLY A 140 -18.19 -6.38 6.63
N TRP A 141 -19.32 -5.76 6.93
CA TRP A 141 -19.67 -4.48 6.34
C TRP A 141 -18.85 -3.35 6.94
N SER A 142 -18.55 -2.33 6.14
CA SER A 142 -17.85 -1.15 6.63
C SER A 142 -18.69 -0.43 7.70
N LEU A 143 -18.03 0.06 8.76
CA LEU A 143 -18.73 0.72 9.87
C LEU A 143 -19.44 2.01 9.42
N ARG A 144 -18.86 2.72 8.46
CA ARG A 144 -19.39 3.94 7.84
C ARG A 144 -19.57 3.73 6.33
N LYS A 145 -20.43 4.53 5.70
CA LYS A 145 -20.56 4.57 4.24
C LYS A 145 -19.21 4.99 3.61
N SER A 146 -18.83 4.34 2.52
CA SER A 146 -17.58 4.63 1.78
C SER A 146 -17.83 4.46 0.28
N TYR A 147 -17.71 5.56 -0.46
CA TYR A 147 -17.91 5.59 -1.91
C TYR A 147 -16.60 5.46 -2.70
N HIS A 148 -15.44 5.67 -2.06
CA HIS A 148 -14.14 5.59 -2.73
C HIS A 148 -13.44 4.25 -2.51
N ARG A 149 -13.78 3.54 -1.42
CA ARG A 149 -13.27 2.20 -1.12
C ARG A 149 -14.45 1.25 -0.99
N LEU A 150 -14.70 0.50 -2.07
CA LEU A 150 -15.89 -0.33 -2.24
C LEU A 150 -15.79 -1.66 -1.53
N ALA A 151 -14.59 -2.23 -1.53
CA ALA A 151 -14.22 -3.36 -0.70
C ALA A 151 -12.71 -3.29 -0.40
N PHE A 152 -12.25 -4.11 0.54
CA PHE A 152 -10.83 -4.39 0.74
C PHE A 152 -10.57 -5.64 1.56
N TYR A 153 -9.48 -6.31 1.26
CA TYR A 153 -8.85 -7.30 2.12
C TYR A 153 -7.59 -6.74 2.82
N SER A 154 -7.40 -7.13 4.08
CA SER A 154 -6.24 -6.81 4.89
C SER A 154 -5.61 -8.07 5.44
N ALA A 155 -4.55 -8.58 4.77
CA ALA A 155 -3.78 -9.73 5.22
C ALA A 155 -3.30 -9.60 6.68
N LYS A 156 -2.87 -8.40 7.11
CA LYS A 156 -2.42 -8.13 8.48
C LYS A 156 -3.46 -8.42 9.57
N LYS A 157 -4.75 -8.28 9.22
CA LYS A 157 -5.88 -8.42 10.15
C LYS A 157 -6.73 -9.66 9.83
N ASN A 158 -6.37 -10.39 8.78
CA ASN A 158 -7.21 -11.40 8.15
C ASN A 158 -8.69 -10.96 8.04
N LEU A 159 -8.91 -9.77 7.47
CA LEU A 159 -10.22 -9.08 7.43
C LEU A 159 -10.55 -8.65 6.01
N LEU A 160 -11.73 -9.04 5.52
CA LEU A 160 -12.31 -8.61 4.25
C LEU A 160 -13.57 -7.79 4.53
N VAL A 161 -13.59 -6.55 4.03
CA VAL A 161 -14.69 -5.60 4.26
C VAL A 161 -15.31 -5.16 2.95
N VAL A 162 -16.64 -5.15 2.88
CA VAL A 162 -17.41 -4.51 1.81
C VAL A 162 -18.06 -3.23 2.32
N SER A 163 -18.10 -2.20 1.49
CA SER A 163 -18.75 -0.95 1.84
C SER A 163 -20.25 -1.15 2.06
N ARG A 164 -20.77 -0.69 3.21
CA ARG A 164 -22.19 -0.84 3.57
C ARG A 164 -23.17 -0.12 2.64
N ILE A 165 -22.69 0.68 1.68
CA ILE A 165 -23.55 1.29 0.65
C ILE A 165 -24.13 0.24 -0.31
N PHE A 166 -23.48 -0.93 -0.41
CA PHE A 166 -23.93 -2.05 -1.24
C PHE A 166 -24.93 -2.98 -0.50
N ASP A 167 -25.15 -2.77 0.79
CA ASP A 167 -26.12 -3.53 1.60
C ASP A 167 -27.51 -2.88 1.53
N ALA A 168 -28.11 -2.92 0.34
CA ALA A 168 -29.42 -2.34 0.07
C ALA A 168 -30.19 -3.15 -0.97
N LYS A 169 -31.53 -3.21 -0.85
CA LYS A 169 -32.40 -4.01 -1.74
C LYS A 169 -32.30 -3.62 -3.22
N LYS A 170 -31.95 -2.36 -3.50
CA LYS A 170 -31.75 -1.84 -4.86
C LYS A 170 -30.44 -2.30 -5.51
N VAL A 171 -29.53 -2.90 -4.74
CA VAL A 171 -28.22 -3.37 -5.21
C VAL A 171 -28.39 -4.82 -5.67
N PRO A 172 -28.07 -5.17 -6.92
CA PRO A 172 -28.08 -6.56 -7.36
C PRO A 172 -27.09 -7.41 -6.57
N GLN A 173 -27.47 -8.63 -6.19
CA GLN A 173 -26.61 -9.55 -5.45
C GLN A 173 -25.26 -9.79 -6.15
N GLU A 174 -25.27 -9.88 -7.49
CA GLU A 174 -24.06 -10.10 -8.29
C GLU A 174 -23.03 -8.97 -8.16
N VAL A 175 -23.46 -7.75 -7.83
CA VAL A 175 -22.54 -6.65 -7.51
C VAL A 175 -21.81 -6.92 -6.19
N VAL A 176 -22.52 -7.38 -5.17
CA VAL A 176 -21.92 -7.72 -3.86
C VAL A 176 -20.99 -8.91 -4.00
N LYS A 177 -21.41 -9.95 -4.74
CA LYS A 177 -20.57 -11.11 -5.05
C LYS A 177 -19.30 -10.71 -5.78
N PHE A 178 -19.39 -9.85 -6.79
CA PHE A 178 -18.21 -9.37 -7.51
C PHE A 178 -17.22 -8.64 -6.60
N LEU A 179 -17.71 -7.76 -5.72
CA LEU A 179 -16.85 -7.05 -4.76
C LEU A 179 -16.17 -8.03 -3.79
N LEU A 180 -16.88 -9.06 -3.32
CA LEU A 180 -16.30 -10.14 -2.51
C LEU A 180 -15.25 -10.92 -3.29
N TYR A 181 -15.59 -11.34 -4.51
CA TYR A 181 -14.74 -12.11 -5.40
C TYR A 181 -13.42 -11.38 -5.69
N HIS A 182 -13.48 -10.08 -5.98
CA HIS A 182 -12.28 -9.24 -6.16
C HIS A 182 -11.35 -9.33 -4.94
N GLU A 183 -11.92 -9.24 -3.73
CA GLU A 183 -11.13 -9.34 -2.51
C GLU A 183 -10.62 -10.76 -2.22
N MET A 184 -11.39 -11.79 -2.58
CA MET A 184 -10.94 -13.18 -2.52
C MET A 184 -9.77 -13.45 -3.48
N LEU A 185 -9.73 -12.80 -4.65
CA LEU A 185 -8.58 -12.88 -5.55
C LEU A 185 -7.30 -12.33 -4.91
N HIS A 186 -7.38 -11.33 -4.01
CA HIS A 186 -6.20 -10.85 -3.26
C HIS A 186 -5.70 -11.87 -2.23
N ILE A 187 -6.55 -12.79 -1.77
CA ILE A 187 -6.16 -13.92 -0.92
C ILE A 187 -5.49 -14.98 -1.79
N ALA A 188 -6.09 -15.32 -2.93
CA ALA A 188 -5.66 -16.40 -3.80
C ALA A 188 -4.39 -16.09 -4.60
N ILE A 189 -4.15 -14.81 -4.94
CA ILE A 189 -3.07 -14.39 -5.84
C ILE A 189 -2.10 -13.48 -5.08
N PRO A 190 -0.85 -13.92 -4.85
CA PRO A 190 0.11 -13.13 -4.11
C PRO A 190 0.52 -11.86 -4.88
N VAL A 191 0.82 -10.80 -4.14
CA VAL A 191 1.36 -9.56 -4.70
C VAL A 191 2.76 -9.81 -5.23
N VAL A 192 2.96 -9.60 -6.53
CA VAL A 192 4.28 -9.76 -7.17
C VAL A 192 5.09 -8.48 -7.11
N LYS A 193 6.43 -8.59 -7.02
CA LYS A 193 7.35 -7.44 -7.13
C LYS A 193 7.91 -7.38 -8.55
N VAL A 194 7.66 -6.29 -9.27
CA VAL A 194 8.21 -6.03 -10.62
C VAL A 194 9.02 -4.75 -10.58
N ASN A 195 10.31 -4.80 -10.93
CA ASN A 195 11.24 -3.66 -10.79
C ASN A 195 11.23 -3.04 -9.38
N GLY A 196 11.08 -3.91 -8.38
CA GLY A 196 10.96 -3.56 -6.96
C GLY A 196 9.68 -2.79 -6.57
N ARG A 197 8.75 -2.54 -7.50
CA ARG A 197 7.40 -2.02 -7.17
C ARG A 197 6.46 -3.20 -6.93
N ARG A 198 5.63 -3.11 -5.90
CA ARG A 198 4.55 -4.07 -5.64
C ARG A 198 3.46 -3.88 -6.69
N ARG A 199 3.14 -4.93 -7.42
CA ARG A 199 2.01 -4.98 -8.35
C ARG A 199 0.90 -5.79 -7.71
N ILE A 200 -0.09 -5.08 -7.15
CA ILE A 200 -1.20 -5.67 -6.38
C ILE A 200 -2.11 -6.48 -7.31
N HIS A 201 -2.39 -5.97 -8.51
CA HIS A 201 -3.16 -6.65 -9.56
C HIS A 201 -2.23 -7.10 -10.72
N PRO A 202 -1.50 -8.23 -10.57
CA PRO A 202 -0.72 -8.82 -11.67
C PRO A 202 -1.63 -9.25 -12.84
N PRO A 203 -1.07 -9.61 -14.01
CA PRO A 203 -1.86 -10.06 -15.16
C PRO A 203 -2.79 -11.23 -14.81
N ALA A 204 -2.31 -12.22 -14.04
CA ALA A 204 -3.11 -13.34 -13.58
C ALA A 204 -4.33 -12.91 -12.74
N PHE A 205 -4.21 -11.85 -11.92
CA PHE A 205 -5.34 -11.29 -11.19
C PHE A 205 -6.40 -10.74 -12.15
N LYS A 206 -5.98 -9.89 -13.10
CA LYS A 206 -6.90 -9.27 -14.06
C LYS A 206 -7.59 -10.31 -14.96
N GLN A 207 -6.89 -11.38 -15.30
CA GLN A 207 -7.46 -12.48 -16.07
C GLN A 207 -8.56 -13.19 -15.29
N ARG A 208 -8.32 -13.58 -14.03
CA ARG A 208 -9.35 -14.20 -13.18
C ARG A 208 -10.50 -13.25 -12.88
N GLU A 209 -10.22 -11.99 -12.61
CA GLU A 209 -11.26 -10.98 -12.37
C GLU A 209 -12.28 -10.91 -13.53
N LYS A 210 -11.80 -10.97 -14.77
CA LYS A 210 -12.65 -10.98 -15.98
C LYS A 210 -13.44 -12.28 -16.18
N GLN A 211 -13.10 -13.36 -15.48
CA GLN A 211 -13.84 -14.63 -15.55
C GLN A 211 -15.10 -14.61 -14.67
N PHE A 212 -15.31 -13.56 -13.87
CA PHE A 212 -16.52 -13.42 -13.08
C PHE A 212 -17.76 -13.38 -14.00
N PRO A 213 -18.81 -14.17 -13.73
CA PRO A 213 -20.05 -14.13 -14.49
C PRO A 213 -20.62 -12.72 -14.54
N GLN A 214 -21.01 -12.25 -15.73
CA GLN A 214 -21.57 -10.91 -15.92
C GLN A 214 -20.60 -9.76 -15.55
N TYR A 215 -19.28 -10.01 -15.56
CA TYR A 215 -18.25 -9.01 -15.24
C TYR A 215 -18.54 -7.63 -15.83
N GLU A 216 -18.80 -7.53 -17.14
CA GLU A 216 -19.07 -6.25 -17.80
C GLU A 216 -20.33 -5.55 -17.30
N ALA A 217 -21.41 -6.31 -17.06
CA ALA A 217 -22.67 -5.76 -16.57
C ALA A 217 -22.51 -5.22 -15.14
N VAL A 218 -21.79 -5.94 -14.29
CA VAL A 218 -21.49 -5.51 -12.92
C VAL A 218 -20.61 -4.26 -12.90
N GLN A 219 -19.55 -4.22 -13.71
CA GLN A 219 -18.67 -3.04 -13.83
C GLN A 219 -19.46 -1.80 -14.25
N LYS A 220 -20.28 -1.91 -15.31
CA LYS A 220 -21.16 -0.82 -15.77
C LYS A 220 -22.17 -0.39 -14.70
N TRP A 221 -22.73 -1.34 -13.96
CA TRP A 221 -23.67 -1.03 -12.89
C TRP A 221 -22.98 -0.24 -11.76
N ILE A 222 -21.78 -0.65 -11.33
CA ILE A 222 -21.03 0.04 -10.28
C ILE A 222 -20.73 1.47 -10.74
N GLU A 223 -20.17 1.65 -11.94
CA GLU A 223 -19.83 2.96 -12.49
C GLU A 223 -21.04 3.90 -12.52
N LYS A 224 -22.21 3.43 -12.97
CA LYS A 224 -23.42 4.22 -13.10
C LYS A 224 -24.07 4.59 -11.76
N ASN A 225 -23.97 3.72 -10.75
CA ASN A 225 -24.78 3.82 -9.55
C ASN A 225 -24.01 4.25 -8.29
N ILE A 226 -22.68 4.15 -8.26
CA ILE A 226 -21.86 4.39 -7.08
C ILE A 226 -22.15 5.71 -6.36
N ASN A 227 -22.38 6.80 -7.11
CA ASN A 227 -22.65 8.13 -6.54
C ASN A 227 -24.12 8.33 -6.13
N ARG A 228 -24.99 7.33 -6.34
CA ARG A 228 -26.44 7.37 -6.10
C ARG A 228 -26.91 6.35 -5.03
N LEU A 229 -25.96 5.69 -4.36
CA LEU A 229 -26.24 4.62 -3.38
C LEU A 229 -26.54 5.13 -1.97
#